data_AF-A0A958PLI1-F1
#
_entry.id   AF-A0A958PLI1-F1
#
_cell.length_a   1.000
_cell.length_b   1.000
_cell.length_c   1.000
_cell.angle_alpha   90.00
_cell.angle_beta   90.00
_cell.angle_gamma   90.00
#
_symmetry.space_group_name_H-M   'P 1'
#
loop_
_entity.id
_entity.type
_entity.pdbx_description
1 polymer ?
#
loop_
_entity_poly.entity_id
_entity_poly.type
_entity_poly.pdbx_seq_one_letter_code
_entity_poly.pdbx_strand_id
1 'polypeptide(L)' 'MAQKIKELARKHSVPIVENKPLARTLFKTIDIGGFIPRELYKAVAEVLAYVYRLKGIRK' A
#
# COMPACT_ATOMS: atom_id res chain seq x y z
N MET A 1 -0.86 -0.40 17.31
CA MET A 1 -1.85 -0.55 16.21
C MET A 1 -1.25 -1.12 14.93
N ALA A 2 -0.27 -0.47 14.29
CA ALA A 2 0.30 -0.91 13.01
C ALA A 2 0.83 -2.36 13.00
N GLN A 3 1.38 -2.84 14.13
CA GLN A 3 1.84 -4.22 14.26
C GLN A 3 0.70 -5.24 14.09
N LYS A 4 -0.47 -4.98 14.68
CA LYS A 4 -1.66 -5.84 14.56
C LYS A 4 -2.16 -5.93 13.12
N ILE A 5 -2.07 -4.83 12.36
CA ILE A 5 -2.39 -4.80 10.92
C ILE A 5 -1.42 -5.70 10.15
N LYS A 6 -0.12 -5.63 10.44
CA LYS A 6 0.89 -6.50 9.80
C LYS A 6 0.67 -7.98 10.11
N GLU A 7 0.33 -8.31 11.35
CA GLU A 7 0.01 -9.69 11.75
C GLU A 7 -1.19 -10.24 10.98
N LEU A 8 -2.28 -9.46 10.91
CA LEU A 8 -3.47 -9.86 10.16
C LEU A 8 -3.18 -9.99 8.66
N ALA A 9 -2.45 -9.04 8.07
CA ALA A 9 -2.04 -9.09 6.67
C ALA A 9 -1.27 -10.38 6.33
N ARG A 10 -0.32 -10.79 7.19
CA ARG A 10 0.40 -12.07 7.04
C ARG A 10 -0.53 -13.28 7.11
N LYS A 11 -1.46 -13.29 8.07
CA LYS A 11 -2.44 -14.39 8.23
C LYS A 11 -3.33 -14.58 7.00
N HIS A 12 -3.64 -13.49 6.29
CA HIS A 12 -4.50 -13.51 5.11
C HIS A 12 -3.73 -13.41 3.79
N SER A 13 -2.41 -13.61 3.79
CA SER A 13 -1.57 -13.56 2.58
C SER A 13 -1.70 -12.25 1.80
N VAL A 14 -1.92 -11.14 2.51
CA VAL A 14 -1.89 -9.78 1.95
C VAL A 14 -0.43 -9.31 1.90
N PRO A 15 0.12 -9.00 0.71
CA PRO A 15 1.49 -8.53 0.57
C PRO A 15 1.74 -7.25 1.37
N ILE A 16 2.88 -7.19 2.06
CA ILE A 16 3.31 -6.02 2.82
C ILE A 16 4.50 -5.40 2.09
N VAL A 17 4.33 -4.17 1.61
CA VAL A 17 5.37 -3.40 0.93
C VAL A 17 5.83 -2.28 1.85
N GLU A 18 7.13 -2.20 2.12
CA GLU A 18 7.70 -1.15 2.95
C GLU A 18 8.17 0.04 2.09
N ASN A 19 7.40 1.13 2.11
CA ASN A 19 7.79 2.42 1.56
C ASN A 19 7.50 3.50 2.60
N LYS A 20 8.52 3.84 3.41
CA LYS A 20 8.36 4.75 4.55
C LYS A 20 7.89 6.16 4.15
N PRO A 21 8.45 6.81 3.11
CA PRO A 21 7.99 8.14 2.69
C PRO A 21 6.52 8.15 2.24
N LEU A 22 6.13 7.20 1.39
CA LEU A 22 4.75 7.12 0.90
C LEU A 22 3.78 6.81 2.04
N ALA A 23 4.09 5.82 2.89
CA ALA A 23 3.22 5.45 4.02
C ALA A 23 3.01 6.62 4.99
N ARG A 24 4.06 7.40 5.28
CA ARG A 24 3.95 8.60 6.14
C ARG A 24 3.10 9.68 5.51
N THR A 25 3.21 9.87 4.20
CA THR A 25 2.43 10.88 3.48
C THR A 25 0.96 10.48 3.45
N LEU A 26 0.64 9.27 3.00
CA LEU A 26 -0.73 8.74 2.99
C LEU A 26 -1.40 8.81 4.36
N PHE A 27 -0.68 8.43 5.43
CA PHE A 27 -1.22 8.48 6.80
C PHE A 27 -1.54 9.91 7.28
N LYS A 28 -0.81 10.92 6.78
CA LYS A 28 -1.02 12.32 7.17
C LYS A 28 -2.07 13.03 6.32
N THR A 29 -2.26 12.61 5.07
CA THR A 29 -3.03 13.37 4.08
C THR A 29 -4.38 12.74 3.72
N ILE A 30 -4.66 11.51 4.15
CA ILE A 30 -5.86 10.77 3.75
C ILE A 30 -6.51 10.12 4.97
N ASP A 31 -7.80 10.39 5.15
CA ASP A 31 -8.64 9.68 6.10
C ASP A 31 -9.12 8.33 5.54
N ILE A 32 -9.55 7.44 6.44
CA ILE A 32 -10.09 6.14 6.04
C ILE A 32 -11.31 6.33 5.13
N GLY A 33 -11.30 5.66 3.97
CA GLY A 33 -12.35 5.81 2.94
C GLY A 33 -12.15 7.01 2.01
N GLY A 34 -11.14 7.85 2.25
CA GLY A 34 -10.78 8.97 1.39
C GLY A 34 -10.11 8.53 0.09
N PHE A 35 -10.11 9.44 -0.88
CA PHE A 35 -9.44 9.25 -2.16
C PHE A 35 -7.94 9.59 -2.08
N ILE A 36 -7.16 8.95 -2.94
CA ILE A 36 -5.74 9.25 -3.08
C ILE A 36 -5.60 10.61 -3.79
N PRO A 37 -4.79 11.54 -3.28
CA PRO A 37 -4.46 12.78 -3.98
C PRO A 37 -3.69 12.52 -5.28
N ARG A 38 -3.89 13.37 -6.29
CA ARG A 38 -3.34 13.18 -7.65
C ARG A 38 -1.82 13.15 -7.66
N GLU A 39 -1.18 13.93 -6.81
CA GLU A 39 0.27 13.99 -6.64
C GLU A 39 0.88 12.67 -6.15
N LEU A 40 0.08 11.79 -5.53
CA LEU A 40 0.53 10.47 -5.04
C LEU A 40 0.23 9.33 -6.03
N TYR A 41 -0.47 9.59 -7.14
CA TYR A 41 -0.89 8.55 -8.08
C TYR A 41 0.28 7.73 -8.61
N LYS A 42 1.37 8.39 -9.01
CA LYS A 42 2.55 7.70 -9.52
C LYS A 42 3.15 6.75 -8.48
N ALA A 43 3.36 7.24 -7.27
CA ALA A 43 3.97 6.45 -6.19
C ALA A 43 3.09 5.25 -5.80
N VAL A 44 1.77 5.42 -5.79
CA VAL A 44 0.83 4.32 -5.52
C VAL A 44 0.80 3.33 -6.68
N ALA A 45 0.81 3.80 -7.93
CA ALA A 45 0.85 2.95 -9.11
C ALA A 45 2.11 2.06 -9.14
N GLU A 46 3.26 2.59 -8.72
CA GLU A 46 4.51 1.81 -8.59
C GLU A 46 4.37 0.68 -7.55
N VAL A 47 3.72 0.94 -6.41
CA VAL A 47 3.43 -0.09 -5.40
C VAL A 47 2.47 -1.15 -5.95
N LEU A 48 1.41 -0.75 -6.65
CA LEU A 48 0.48 -1.68 -7.28
C LEU A 48 1.17 -2.56 -8.32
N ALA A 49 1.99 -1.96 -9.19
CA ALA A 49 2.76 -2.68 -10.20
C ALA A 49 3.70 -3.72 -9.57
N TYR A 50 4.36 -3.37 -8.46
CA TYR A 50 5.19 -4.30 -7.70
C TYR A 50 4.37 -5.48 -7.14
N VAL A 51 3.21 -5.21 -6.53
CA VAL A 51 2.32 -6.25 -5.99
C VAL A 51 1.79 -7.17 -7.09
N TYR A 52 1.39 -6.63 -8.25
CA TYR A 52 0.95 -7.45 -9.38
C TYR A 52 2.04 -8.38 -9.89
N ARG A 53 3.27 -7.87 -10.00
CA ARG A 53 4.45 -8.66 -10.39
C ARG A 53 4.71 -9.79 -9.39
N LEU A 54 4.64 -9.52 -8.09
CA LEU A 54 4.82 -10.54 -7.04
C LEU A 54 3.76 -11.64 -7.12
N LYS A 55 2.52 -11.30 -7.46
CA LYS A 55 1.43 -12.27 -7.59
C LYS A 55 1.44 -13.04 -8.93
N GLY A 56 2.39 -12.76 -9.82
CA GLY A 56 2.42 -13.37 -11.15
C GLY A 56 1.23 -13.00 -12.03
N ILE A 57 0.44 -11.99 -11.64
CA ILE A 57 -0.68 -11.48 -12.41
C ILE A 57 -0.08 -10.59 -13.50
N ARG A 58 0.38 -11.21 -14.59
CA ARG A 58 0.61 -10.52 -15.85
C ARG A 58 -0.71 -10.48 -16.60
N LYS A 59 -1.09 -9.28 -17.06
CA LYS A 59 -2.07 -9.14 -18.13
C LYS A 59 -1.34 -9.36 -19.46
#